data_AF-A0A2N0PEE6-F1
#
_entry.id   AF-A0A2N0PEE6-F1
#
_cell.length_a   1.000
_cell.length_b   1.000
_cell.length_c   1.000
_cell.angle_alpha   90.00
_cell.angle_beta   90.00
_cell.angle_gamma   90.00
#
_symmetry.space_group_name_H-M   'P 1'
#
loop_
_entity.id
_entity.type
_entity.pdbx_description
1 polymer ?
#
loop_
_entity_poly.entity_id
_entity_poly.type
_entity_poly.pdbx_seq_one_letter_code
_entity_poly.pdbx_strand_id
1 'polypeptide(L)'
;MHQIDRDIKLALTKANVKKYKHSPPRRSNLPLHIRKLYNQLYQLDSLKVYLNDNKAITTDQLLYERLNNELNNGDMDNINLKDIQEVFFKYWKKKKKWLQKILRMNDIKSLPVLPVSITTIEEFKEVLNTVQFLTVCIKDQLDKERFKWDTEQITKFINR
;
A
#
# COMPACT_ATOMS: atom_id res chain seq x y z
N MET A 1 18.83 -44.29 3.86
CA MET A 1 18.04 -43.07 4.15
C MET A 1 16.56 -43.36 4.41
N HIS A 2 15.89 -44.21 3.62
CA HIS A 2 14.47 -44.53 3.80
C HIS A 2 14.07 -45.30 5.07
N GLN A 3 15.00 -45.99 5.75
CA GLN A 3 14.72 -46.74 6.97
C GLN A 3 14.49 -45.82 8.17
N ILE A 4 15.37 -44.82 8.33
CA ILE A 4 15.33 -43.82 9.39
C ILE A 4 14.02 -43.03 9.33
N ASP A 5 13.62 -42.58 8.14
CA ASP A 5 12.33 -41.91 7.94
C ASP A 5 11.12 -42.76 8.32
N ARG A 6 11.21 -44.08 8.11
CA ARG A 6 10.14 -45.03 8.40
C ARG A 6 10.02 -45.25 9.91
N ASP A 7 11.14 -45.38 10.59
CA ASP A 7 11.21 -45.58 12.04
C ASP A 7 10.75 -44.33 12.80
N ILE A 8 11.12 -43.13 12.34
CA ILE A 8 10.64 -41.86 12.89
C ILE A 8 9.11 -41.76 12.78
N LYS A 9 8.54 -42.10 11.61
CA LYS A 9 7.08 -42.07 11.40
C LYS A 9 6.34 -43.07 12.30
N LEU A 10 6.89 -44.27 12.48
CA LEU A 10 6.32 -45.29 13.37
C LEU A 10 6.38 -44.87 14.84
N ALA A 11 7.50 -44.32 15.29
CA ALA A 11 7.66 -43.83 16.66
C ALA A 11 6.66 -42.69 16.98
N LEU A 12 6.53 -41.71 16.08
CA LEU A 12 5.58 -40.60 16.22
C LEU A 12 4.12 -41.07 16.26
N THR A 13 3.80 -42.13 15.53
CA THR A 13 2.43 -42.70 15.49
C THR A 13 2.13 -43.49 16.76
N LYS A 14 3.09 -44.26 17.28
CA LYS A 14 2.96 -45.01 18.56
C LYS A 14 2.88 -44.10 19.77
N ALA A 15 3.56 -42.97 19.76
CA ALA A 15 3.55 -42.00 20.85
C ALA A 15 2.23 -41.22 20.99
N ASN A 16 1.22 -41.51 20.16
CA ASN A 16 -0.09 -40.85 20.12
C ASN A 16 -0.01 -39.32 20.12
N VAL A 17 1.10 -38.79 19.59
CA VAL A 17 1.31 -37.35 19.46
C VAL A 17 0.29 -36.90 18.44
N LYS A 18 -0.72 -36.15 18.89
CA LYS A 18 -1.68 -35.51 17.99
C LYS A 18 -0.85 -34.76 16.96
N LYS A 19 -0.79 -35.26 15.72
CA LYS A 19 -0.13 -34.55 14.62
C LYS A 19 -0.72 -33.16 14.62
N TYR A 20 0.12 -32.17 14.89
CA TYR A 20 -0.27 -30.78 14.75
C TYR A 20 -0.79 -30.63 13.32
N LYS A 21 -2.11 -30.50 13.17
CA LYS A 21 -2.70 -30.15 11.89
C LYS A 21 -2.28 -28.71 11.66
N HIS A 22 -1.18 -28.53 10.94
CA HIS A 22 -0.81 -27.25 10.39
C HIS A 22 -1.83 -26.92 9.30
N SER A 23 -3.04 -26.53 9.70
CA SER A 23 -3.89 -25.75 8.82
C SER A 23 -3.14 -24.44 8.60
N PRO A 24 -2.76 -24.12 7.35
CA PRO A 24 -2.13 -22.84 7.05
C PRO A 24 -3.06 -21.74 7.58
N PRO A 25 -2.53 -20.74 8.30
CA PRO A 25 -3.37 -19.67 8.81
C PRO A 25 -4.07 -18.99 7.62
N ARG A 26 -5.41 -19.01 7.62
CA ARG A 26 -6.20 -18.31 6.59
C ARG A 26 -5.78 -16.83 6.58
N ARG A 27 -5.70 -16.22 5.39
CA ARG A 27 -5.48 -14.78 5.17
C ARG A 27 -6.44 -13.99 6.09
N SER A 28 -6.13 -13.48 7.28
CA SER A 28 -4.87 -13.21 7.95
C SER A 28 -4.98 -13.50 9.46
N ASN A 29 -3.97 -14.12 10.07
CA ASN A 29 -3.83 -14.11 11.55
C ASN A 29 -3.40 -12.75 12.12
N LEU A 30 -3.19 -11.76 11.26
CA LEU A 30 -2.80 -10.42 11.66
C LEU A 30 -3.97 -9.65 12.31
N PRO A 31 -3.73 -9.00 13.46
CA PRO A 31 -4.66 -8.06 14.06
C PRO A 31 -5.15 -7.02 13.05
N LEU A 32 -6.39 -6.57 13.24
CA LEU A 32 -7.03 -5.61 12.34
C LEU A 32 -6.22 -4.31 12.19
N HIS A 33 -5.57 -3.83 13.25
CA HIS A 33 -4.75 -2.62 13.19
C HIS A 33 -3.55 -2.78 12.26
N ILE A 34 -2.82 -3.92 12.31
CA ILE A 34 -1.69 -4.20 11.40
C ILE A 34 -2.16 -4.28 9.95
N ARG A 35 -3.28 -4.96 9.68
CA ARG A 35 -3.84 -5.01 8.33
C ARG A 35 -4.20 -3.65 7.78
N LYS A 36 -4.75 -2.76 8.61
CA LYS A 36 -5.09 -1.39 8.21
C LYS A 36 -3.83 -0.63 7.79
N LEU A 37 -2.71 -0.78 8.49
CA LEU A 37 -1.43 -0.15 8.13
C LEU A 37 -0.94 -0.64 6.75
N TYR A 38 -0.93 -1.94 6.49
CA TYR A 38 -0.60 -2.47 5.15
C TYR A 38 -1.51 -1.92 4.04
N ASN A 39 -2.82 -1.87 4.28
CA ASN A 39 -3.77 -1.32 3.31
C ASN A 39 -3.53 0.18 3.05
N GLN A 40 -3.11 0.94 4.08
CA GLN A 40 -2.74 2.35 3.91
C GLN A 40 -1.49 2.48 3.05
N LEU A 41 -0.43 1.70 3.31
CA LEU A 41 0.79 1.69 2.49
C LEU A 41 0.49 1.39 1.02
N TYR A 42 -0.29 0.35 0.75
CA TYR A 42 -0.71 0.01 -0.62
C TYR A 42 -1.41 1.18 -1.33
N GLN A 43 -2.31 1.87 -0.62
CA GLN A 43 -3.01 3.02 -1.20
C GLN A 43 -2.10 4.24 -1.39
N LEU A 44 -1.09 4.44 -0.53
CA LEU A 44 -0.10 5.51 -0.69
C LEU A 44 0.82 5.25 -1.88
N ASP A 45 1.27 4.00 -2.09
CA ASP A 45 2.08 3.62 -3.24
C ASP A 45 1.31 3.86 -4.55
N SER A 46 0.04 3.42 -4.62
CA SER A 46 -0.82 3.68 -5.78
C SER A 46 -1.03 5.19 -6.02
N LEU A 47 -1.22 5.98 -4.96
CA LEU A 47 -1.35 7.43 -5.08
C LEU A 47 -0.05 8.08 -5.59
N LYS A 48 1.11 7.61 -5.13
CA LYS A 48 2.42 8.13 -5.54
C LYS A 48 2.65 7.94 -7.04
N VAL A 49 2.33 6.76 -7.58
CA VAL A 49 2.39 6.49 -9.03
C VAL A 49 1.50 7.48 -9.77
N TYR A 50 0.23 7.57 -9.37
CA TYR A 50 -0.74 8.43 -10.04
C TYR A 50 -0.35 9.93 -10.03
N LEU A 51 0.25 10.40 -8.93
CA LEU A 51 0.77 11.77 -8.84
C LEU A 51 1.97 12.00 -9.74
N ASN A 52 2.89 11.03 -9.86
CA ASN A 52 4.04 11.13 -10.75
C ASN A 52 3.63 11.13 -12.22
N ASP A 53 2.67 10.28 -12.61
CA ASP A 53 2.17 10.23 -13.98
C ASP A 53 1.55 11.58 -14.38
N ASN A 54 0.69 12.14 -13.52
CA ASN A 54 0.08 13.44 -13.78
C ASN A 54 1.09 14.58 -13.74
N LYS A 55 2.09 14.53 -12.85
CA LYS A 55 3.19 15.50 -12.84
C LYS A 55 3.96 15.46 -14.16
N ALA A 56 4.23 14.28 -14.72
CA ALA A 56 4.92 14.14 -16.00
C ALA A 56 4.11 14.78 -17.14
N ILE A 57 2.80 14.51 -17.18
CA ILE A 57 1.87 15.13 -18.15
C ILE A 57 1.87 16.66 -18.01
N THR A 58 1.82 17.19 -16.78
CA THR A 58 1.85 18.64 -16.55
C THR A 58 3.21 19.26 -16.92
N THR A 59 4.31 18.53 -16.77
CA THR A 59 5.66 19.05 -17.04
C THR A 59 5.95 19.15 -18.54
N ASP A 60 5.51 18.17 -19.33
CA ASP A 60 5.78 18.12 -20.77
C ASP A 60 4.50 17.91 -21.58
N GLN A 61 3.56 18.86 -21.41
CA GLN A 61 2.22 18.75 -21.99
C GLN A 61 2.25 18.56 -23.51
N LEU A 62 3.15 19.25 -24.22
CA LEU A 62 3.27 19.15 -25.68
C LEU A 62 3.71 17.77 -26.16
N LEU A 63 4.65 17.13 -25.45
CA LEU A 63 5.06 15.76 -25.75
C LEU A 63 3.88 14.79 -25.59
N TYR A 64 3.18 14.88 -24.47
CA TYR A 64 2.05 13.99 -24.18
C TYR A 64 0.86 14.24 -25.10
N GLU A 65 0.59 15.48 -25.50
CA GLU A 65 -0.42 15.79 -26.54
C GLU A 65 -0.05 15.16 -27.88
N ARG A 66 1.21 15.26 -28.30
CA ARG A 66 1.69 14.62 -29.53
C ARG A 66 1.54 13.10 -29.48
N LEU A 67 2.04 12.47 -28.42
CA LEU A 67 1.96 11.02 -28.24
C LEU A 67 0.50 10.55 -28.19
N ASN A 68 -0.37 11.30 -27.49
CA ASN A 68 -1.79 10.98 -27.40
C ASN A 68 -2.48 11.11 -28.77
N ASN A 69 -2.14 12.12 -29.57
CA ASN A 69 -2.65 12.26 -30.94
C ASN A 69 -2.15 11.14 -31.87
N GLU A 70 -0.88 10.72 -31.72
CA GLU A 70 -0.34 9.58 -32.47
C GLU A 70 -1.04 8.27 -32.11
N LEU A 71 -1.32 8.05 -30.82
CA LEU A 71 -2.04 6.85 -30.35
C LEU A 71 -3.51 6.86 -30.75
N ASN A 72 -4.14 8.03 -30.77
CA ASN A 72 -5.54 8.22 -31.20
C ASN A 72 -5.71 8.14 -32.73
N ASN A 73 -4.64 8.06 -33.52
CA ASN A 73 -4.76 7.99 -34.98
C ASN A 73 -5.38 6.66 -35.42
N GLY A 74 -6.63 6.72 -35.89
CA GLY A 74 -7.37 5.58 -36.45
C GLY A 74 -8.41 4.98 -35.51
N ASP A 75 -8.51 5.47 -34.26
CA ASP A 75 -9.52 5.05 -33.30
C ASP A 75 -10.74 5.99 -33.31
N MET A 76 -11.93 5.41 -33.10
CA MET A 76 -13.19 6.17 -33.00
C MET A 76 -13.42 6.73 -31.58
N ASP A 77 -12.70 6.21 -30.58
CA ASP A 77 -12.82 6.56 -29.16
C ASP A 77 -11.60 7.37 -28.68
N ASN A 78 -11.37 8.52 -29.30
CA ASN A 78 -10.25 9.39 -28.95
C ASN A 78 -10.35 9.94 -27.53
N ILE A 79 -9.34 9.70 -26.71
CA ILE A 79 -9.25 10.25 -25.36
C ILE A 79 -8.57 11.61 -25.42
N ASN A 80 -9.23 12.67 -24.96
CA ASN A 80 -8.62 13.99 -24.85
C ASN A 80 -7.77 14.07 -23.57
N LEU A 81 -6.58 14.68 -23.65
CA LEU A 81 -5.74 14.94 -22.48
C LEU A 81 -6.48 15.75 -21.40
N LYS A 82 -7.40 16.62 -21.81
CA LYS A 82 -8.29 17.36 -20.90
C LYS A 82 -9.18 16.42 -20.07
N ASP A 83 -9.70 15.36 -20.67
CA ASP A 83 -10.54 14.38 -19.96
C ASP A 83 -9.71 13.62 -18.92
N ILE A 84 -8.45 13.30 -19.23
CA ILE A 84 -7.48 12.71 -18.29
C ILE A 84 -7.29 13.63 -17.08
N GLN A 85 -7.10 14.93 -17.30
CA GLN A 85 -6.97 15.93 -16.23
C GLN A 85 -8.26 16.04 -15.39
N GLU A 86 -9.44 16.02 -16.02
CA GLU A 86 -10.71 16.05 -15.29
C GLU A 86 -10.90 14.82 -14.40
N VAL A 87 -10.55 13.63 -14.89
CA VAL A 87 -10.55 12.39 -14.11
C VAL A 87 -9.57 12.50 -12.94
N PHE A 88 -8.39 13.06 -13.16
CA PHE A 88 -7.42 13.35 -12.11
C PHE A 88 -7.99 14.23 -11.01
N PHE A 89 -8.60 15.38 -11.34
CA PHE A 89 -9.18 16.26 -10.33
C PHE A 89 -10.31 15.59 -9.53
N LYS A 90 -11.16 14.80 -10.19
CA LYS A 90 -12.21 14.01 -9.53
C LYS A 90 -11.62 12.99 -8.55
N TYR A 91 -10.56 12.30 -8.95
CA TYR A 91 -9.84 11.34 -8.10
C TYR A 91 -9.14 12.04 -6.92
N TRP A 92 -8.42 13.13 -7.20
CA TRP A 92 -7.70 13.92 -6.20
C TRP A 92 -8.64 14.43 -5.11
N LYS A 93 -9.83 14.95 -5.45
CA LYS A 93 -10.80 15.42 -4.46
C LYS A 93 -11.15 14.36 -3.41
N LYS A 94 -11.29 13.09 -3.82
CA LYS A 94 -11.54 11.97 -2.92
C LYS A 94 -10.29 11.60 -2.12
N LYS A 95 -9.14 11.50 -2.80
CA LYS A 95 -7.87 11.08 -2.20
C LYS A 95 -7.31 12.10 -1.23
N LYS A 96 -7.48 13.40 -1.47
CA LYS A 96 -7.16 14.48 -0.54
C LYS A 96 -7.83 14.28 0.81
N LYS A 97 -9.14 14.05 0.83
CA LYS A 97 -9.89 13.84 2.10
C LYS A 97 -9.38 12.61 2.84
N TRP A 98 -9.10 11.53 2.11
CA TRP A 98 -8.54 10.32 2.65
C TRP A 98 -7.12 10.54 3.22
N LEU A 99 -6.26 11.24 2.49
CA LEU A 99 -4.89 11.57 2.91
C LEU A 99 -4.92 12.44 4.17
N GLN A 100 -5.77 13.47 4.21
CA GLN A 100 -5.98 14.31 5.39
C GLN A 100 -6.43 13.48 6.60
N LYS A 101 -7.32 12.50 6.40
CA LYS A 101 -7.78 11.61 7.46
C LYS A 101 -6.64 10.75 8.01
N ILE A 102 -5.79 10.19 7.16
CA ILE A 102 -4.67 9.37 7.61
C ILE A 102 -3.60 10.21 8.31
N LEU A 103 -3.32 11.41 7.80
CA LEU A 103 -2.39 12.34 8.46
C LEU A 103 -2.84 12.65 9.90
N ARG A 104 -4.14 12.86 10.13
CA ARG A 104 -4.72 13.03 11.47
C ARG A 104 -4.60 11.78 12.35
N MET A 105 -4.78 10.59 11.77
CA MET A 105 -4.66 9.32 12.51
C MET A 105 -3.24 9.05 13.00
N ASN A 106 -2.22 9.60 12.32
CA ASN A 106 -0.81 9.45 12.68
C ASN A 106 -0.29 10.58 13.58
N ASP A 107 -1.20 11.41 14.13
CA ASP A 107 -0.90 12.50 15.09
C ASP A 107 0.26 13.42 14.66
N ILE A 108 0.29 13.77 13.38
CA ILE A 108 1.33 14.64 12.83
C ILE A 108 1.07 16.07 13.32
N LYS A 109 1.90 16.54 14.26
CA LYS A 109 1.76 17.84 14.97
C LYS A 109 1.60 19.06 14.06
N SER A 110 2.20 19.03 12.88
CA SER A 110 2.01 20.04 11.83
C SER A 110 1.42 19.37 10.60
N LEU A 111 0.08 19.36 10.52
CA LEU A 111 -0.62 18.79 9.38
C LEU A 111 -0.40 19.69 8.16
N PRO A 112 0.23 19.18 7.08
CA PRO A 112 0.34 19.97 5.85
C PRO A 112 -1.07 20.27 5.33
N VAL A 113 -1.27 21.52 4.90
CA VAL A 113 -2.49 21.93 4.23
C VAL A 113 -2.42 21.45 2.79
N LEU A 114 -3.14 20.37 2.48
CA LEU A 114 -3.15 19.83 1.12
C LEU A 114 -3.87 20.79 0.16
N PRO A 115 -3.34 21.03 -1.05
CA PRO A 115 -3.92 21.96 -2.00
C PRO A 115 -5.27 21.45 -2.52
N VAL A 116 -6.17 22.35 -2.96
CA VAL A 116 -7.53 21.99 -3.43
C VAL A 116 -7.48 21.26 -4.76
N SER A 117 -6.68 21.79 -5.69
CA SER A 117 -6.27 21.20 -6.96
C SER A 117 -4.76 21.05 -6.97
N ILE A 118 -4.21 20.23 -7.86
CA ILE A 118 -2.77 20.15 -8.09
C ILE A 118 -2.58 20.53 -9.55
N THR A 119 -2.02 21.71 -9.78
CA THR A 119 -1.86 22.30 -11.12
C THR A 119 -0.42 22.69 -11.42
N THR A 120 0.40 22.85 -10.40
CA THR A 120 1.80 23.27 -10.52
C THR A 120 2.74 22.15 -10.10
N ILE A 121 3.96 22.20 -10.62
CA ILE A 121 5.02 21.23 -10.31
C ILE A 121 5.36 21.27 -8.80
N GLU A 122 5.31 22.47 -8.21
CA GLU A 122 5.55 22.72 -6.78
C GLU A 122 4.49 22.02 -5.92
N GLU A 123 3.20 22.18 -6.24
CA GLU A 123 2.12 21.47 -5.54
C GLU A 123 2.27 19.94 -5.66
N PHE A 124 2.67 19.43 -6.83
CA PHE A 124 2.97 18.00 -6.98
C PHE A 124 4.12 17.56 -6.06
N LYS A 125 5.21 18.33 -5.98
CA LYS A 125 6.36 18.03 -5.10
C LYS A 125 5.93 18.04 -3.63
N GLU A 126 5.16 19.03 -3.18
CA GLU A 126 4.68 19.14 -1.80
C GLU A 126 3.81 17.94 -1.41
N VAL A 127 2.86 17.56 -2.27
CA VAL A 127 1.98 16.42 -2.02
C VAL A 127 2.77 15.12 -2.03
N LEU A 128 3.70 14.93 -2.98
CA LEU A 128 4.57 13.75 -3.02
C LEU A 128 5.45 13.64 -1.77
N ASN A 129 6.01 14.75 -1.29
CA ASN A 129 6.78 14.79 -0.05
C ASN A 129 5.90 14.41 1.15
N THR A 130 4.66 14.90 1.19
CA THR A 130 3.68 14.53 2.23
C THR A 130 3.37 13.03 2.21
N VAL A 131 3.15 12.46 1.02
CA VAL A 131 2.92 11.02 0.84
C VAL A 131 4.14 10.21 1.29
N GLN A 132 5.34 10.64 0.92
CA GLN A 132 6.59 9.98 1.30
C GLN A 132 6.81 10.02 2.82
N PHE A 133 6.63 11.18 3.45
CA PHE A 133 6.72 11.34 4.89
C PHE A 133 5.76 10.40 5.61
N LEU A 134 4.48 10.41 5.22
CA LEU A 134 3.47 9.55 5.81
C LEU A 134 3.78 8.06 5.61
N THR A 135 4.33 7.69 4.46
CA THR A 135 4.76 6.32 4.17
C THR A 135 5.82 5.86 5.17
N VAL A 136 6.80 6.70 5.49
CA VAL A 136 7.82 6.41 6.49
C VAL A 136 7.19 6.21 7.87
N CYS A 137 6.33 7.14 8.31
CA CYS A 137 5.67 7.04 9.62
C CYS A 137 4.86 5.75 9.77
N ILE A 138 4.10 5.37 8.74
CA ILE A 138 3.28 4.15 8.78
C ILE A 138 4.16 2.89 8.77
N LYS A 139 5.28 2.88 8.04
CA LYS A 139 6.25 1.77 8.07
C LYS A 139 6.85 1.61 9.45
N ASP A 140 7.30 2.70 10.08
CA ASP A 140 7.85 2.67 11.43
C ASP A 140 6.82 2.17 12.45
N GLN A 141 5.56 2.56 12.31
CA GLN A 141 4.48 2.05 13.16
C GLN A 141 4.23 0.56 12.91
N LEU A 142 4.19 0.16 11.64
CA LEU A 142 3.97 -1.22 11.24
C LEU A 142 5.04 -2.16 11.78
N ASP A 143 6.31 -1.76 11.70
CA ASP A 143 7.44 -2.56 12.20
C ASP A 143 7.34 -2.78 13.71
N LYS A 144 7.00 -1.73 14.47
CA LYS A 144 6.77 -1.82 15.92
C LYS A 144 5.61 -2.75 16.28
N GLU A 145 4.46 -2.58 15.63
CA GLU A 145 3.27 -3.39 15.90
C GLU A 145 3.47 -4.86 15.49
N ARG A 146 4.18 -5.08 14.38
CA ARG A 146 4.49 -6.43 13.89
C ARG A 146 5.44 -7.15 14.83
N PHE A 147 6.53 -6.49 15.25
CA PHE A 147 7.49 -7.04 16.20
C PHE A 147 6.80 -7.42 17.53
N LYS A 148 5.94 -6.55 18.05
CA LYS A 148 5.15 -6.82 19.25
C LYS A 148 4.26 -8.04 19.07
N TRP A 149 3.52 -8.12 17.96
CA TRP A 149 2.64 -9.25 17.68
C TRP A 149 3.40 -10.57 17.54
N ASP A 150 4.54 -10.57 16.85
CA ASP A 150 5.38 -11.77 16.69
C ASP A 150 5.89 -12.25 18.06
N THR A 151 6.34 -11.33 18.93
CA THR A 151 6.77 -11.65 20.30
C THR A 151 5.64 -12.29 21.12
N GLU A 152 4.42 -11.76 21.02
CA GLU A 152 3.24 -12.33 21.68
C GLU A 152 2.89 -13.73 21.16
N GLN A 153 3.02 -13.98 19.85
CA GLN A 153 2.76 -15.31 19.28
C GLN A 153 3.80 -16.34 19.72
N ILE A 154 5.08 -15.96 19.74
CA ILE A 154 6.17 -16.83 20.21
C ILE A 154 5.96 -17.18 21.69
N THR A 155 5.65 -16.18 22.53
CA THR A 155 5.39 -16.39 23.96
C THR A 155 4.21 -17.33 24.19
N LYS A 156 3.11 -17.16 23.45
CA LYS A 156 1.94 -18.05 23.50
C LYS A 156 2.25 -19.47 23.03
N PHE A 157 3.21 -19.64 22.13
CA PHE A 157 3.63 -20.95 21.65
C PHE A 157 4.52 -21.66 22.67
N ILE A 158 5.44 -20.95 23.31
CA ILE A 158 6.34 -21.50 24.35
C ILE A 158 5.56 -21.89 25.61
N ASN A 159 4.59 -21.06 26.02
CA ASN A 159 3.80 -21.28 27.25
C ASN A 159 2.61 -22.24 27.06
N ARG A 160 2.56 -22.99 25.95
CA ARG A 160 1.53 -23.98 25.63
C ARG A 160 2.08 -25.38 25.77
#